data_AF-A0A355AYB3-F1
#
_entry.id   AF-A0A355AYB3-F1
#
_cell.length_a   1.000
_cell.length_b   1.000
_cell.length_c   1.000
_cell.angle_alpha   90.00
_cell.angle_beta   90.00
_cell.angle_gamma   90.00
#
_symmetry.space_group_name_H-M   'P 1'
#
loop_
_entity.id
_entity.type
_entity.pdbx_description
1 polymer ?
#
loop_
_entity_poly.entity_id
_entity_poly.type
_entity_poly.pdbx_seq_one_letter_code
_entity_poly.pdbx_strand_id
1 'polypeptide(L)'
;MSAGALSGAIGLGPGQILAAAGGGGKTSLLRALGEECHAAGMRPAILTPTTHFFSPEPAGEAPLFLGEVEAVDARLREYGGEWPGPLTLARRRTGESPVPGTPGERRMKMGGYRADEIERLRRPGGVVLVEADGARGLPIKAPGPDEPVIPPGADIVLGVVGLDALGGPIDEAHAFRPEILSSLTGLPLGAPVDAAAIGCLAAHPEGLFRGAPKSARRVLICNKSDRIGRMEKPEQIGYIIAEIACAPNGPADLLLFTACLPSGLRVGRPVP
;
A
#
# COMPACT_ATOMS: atom_id res chain seq x y z
N MET A 1 0.28 20.30 -7.80
CA MET A 1 0.00 19.44 -6.64
C MET A 1 -0.32 20.32 -5.43
N SER A 2 -1.52 20.24 -4.86
CA SER A 2 -1.84 20.89 -3.58
C SER A 2 -1.26 20.08 -2.42
N ALA A 3 -0.73 20.70 -1.38
CA ALA A 3 -0.23 20.02 -0.18
C ALA A 3 -1.36 19.51 0.73
N GLY A 4 -2.23 18.63 0.22
CA GLY A 4 -3.29 17.98 0.99
C GLY A 4 -2.79 16.70 1.67
N ALA A 5 -3.34 16.42 2.85
CA ALA A 5 -3.14 15.17 3.59
C ALA A 5 -3.76 13.98 2.83
N LEU A 6 -3.07 12.83 2.76
CA LEU A 6 -3.59 11.65 2.05
C LEU A 6 -4.84 11.09 2.73
N SER A 7 -4.85 11.02 4.06
CA SER A 7 -5.99 10.58 4.87
C SER A 7 -7.26 11.35 4.51
N GLY A 8 -7.17 12.68 4.42
CA GLY A 8 -8.28 13.52 3.96
C GLY A 8 -8.69 13.27 2.52
N ALA A 9 -7.72 13.11 1.61
CA ALA A 9 -7.99 12.89 0.19
C ALA A 9 -8.73 11.57 -0.09
N ILE A 10 -8.41 10.51 0.67
CA ILE A 10 -9.05 9.19 0.56
C ILE A 10 -10.27 9.05 1.49
N GLY A 11 -10.51 10.03 2.37
CA GLY A 11 -11.61 9.99 3.34
C GLY A 11 -11.41 8.96 4.44
N LEU A 12 -10.16 8.70 4.84
CA LEU A 12 -9.83 7.83 5.96
C LEU A 12 -10.14 8.55 7.28
N GLY A 13 -10.89 7.89 8.16
CA GLY A 13 -11.29 8.41 9.46
C GLY A 13 -11.10 7.41 10.60
N PRO A 14 -11.32 7.86 11.86
CA PRO A 14 -11.21 7.00 13.04
C PRO A 14 -12.12 5.78 12.94
N GLY A 15 -11.64 4.67 13.49
CA GLY A 15 -12.34 3.39 13.49
C GLY A 15 -12.23 2.61 12.19
N GLN A 16 -11.56 3.11 11.14
CA GLN A 16 -11.49 2.44 9.84
C GLN A 16 -10.28 1.52 9.68
N ILE A 17 -10.44 0.52 8.81
CA ILE A 17 -9.40 -0.38 8.33
C ILE A 17 -9.11 -0.05 6.86
N LEU A 18 -7.85 0.21 6.56
CA LEU A 18 -7.35 0.41 5.21
C LEU A 18 -6.41 -0.74 4.84
N ALA A 19 -6.55 -1.30 3.64
CA ALA A 19 -5.64 -2.33 3.12
C ALA A 19 -4.96 -1.85 1.83
N ALA A 20 -3.65 -2.05 1.70
CA ALA A 20 -2.89 -1.71 0.52
C ALA A 20 -2.31 -2.96 -0.17
N ALA A 21 -2.54 -3.08 -1.47
CA ALA A 21 -2.07 -4.14 -2.35
C ALA A 21 -1.28 -3.57 -3.55
N GLY A 22 -0.47 -4.39 -4.21
CA GLY A 22 0.31 -3.98 -5.40
C GLY A 22 1.80 -3.69 -5.14
N GLY A 23 2.39 -2.84 -5.98
CA GLY A 23 3.82 -2.52 -6.00
C GLY A 23 4.12 -1.06 -5.64
N GLY A 24 5.40 -0.66 -5.62
CA GLY A 24 5.74 0.76 -5.65
C GLY A 24 5.75 1.49 -4.31
N GLY A 25 6.19 0.85 -3.23
CA GLY A 25 6.47 1.53 -1.96
C GLY A 25 5.31 1.58 -0.97
N LYS A 26 4.43 0.56 -1.00
CA LYS A 26 3.32 0.38 -0.05
C LYS A 26 3.72 0.59 1.40
N THR A 27 4.78 -0.08 1.86
CA THR A 27 5.27 0.03 3.23
C THR A 27 5.60 1.47 3.61
N SER A 28 6.34 2.19 2.75
CA SER A 28 6.68 3.60 2.96
C SER A 28 5.44 4.49 2.96
N LEU A 29 4.50 4.24 2.05
CA LEU A 29 3.23 4.96 1.97
C LEU A 29 2.38 4.76 3.24
N LEU A 30 2.21 3.51 3.70
CA LEU A 30 1.47 3.18 4.91
C LEU A 30 2.14 3.78 6.15
N ARG A 31 3.48 3.82 6.22
CA ARG A 31 4.18 4.49 7.32
C ARG A 31 3.91 5.98 7.33
N ALA A 32 4.08 6.65 6.19
CA ALA A 32 3.80 8.08 6.08
C ALA A 32 2.33 8.42 6.40
N LEU A 33 1.40 7.60 5.94
CA LEU A 33 -0.01 7.72 6.27
C LEU A 33 -0.28 7.47 7.77
N GLY A 34 0.42 6.52 8.40
CA GLY A 34 0.34 6.26 9.83
C GLY A 34 0.77 7.46 10.67
N GLU A 35 1.89 8.09 10.32
CA GLU A 35 2.36 9.33 10.96
C GLU A 35 1.33 10.46 10.79
N GLU A 36 0.83 10.64 9.57
CA GLU A 36 -0.21 11.64 9.28
C GLU A 36 -1.48 11.40 10.12
N CYS A 37 -1.92 10.14 10.23
CA CYS A 37 -3.08 9.77 11.03
C CYS A 37 -2.87 10.02 12.52
N HIS A 38 -1.70 9.63 13.04
CA HIS A 38 -1.34 9.85 14.43
C HIS A 38 -1.29 11.35 14.79
N ALA A 39 -0.73 12.16 13.90
CA ALA A 39 -0.68 13.63 14.03
C ALA A 39 -2.07 14.26 13.96
N ALA A 40 -2.99 13.68 13.18
CA ALA A 40 -4.40 14.08 13.10
C ALA A 40 -5.26 13.58 14.29
N GLY A 41 -4.67 12.89 15.27
CA GLY A 41 -5.37 12.40 16.46
C GLY A 41 -6.05 11.04 16.29
N MET A 42 -5.88 10.36 15.16
CA MET A 42 -6.36 8.99 14.96
C MET A 42 -5.41 8.01 15.65
N ARG A 43 -5.71 7.67 16.90
CA ARG A 43 -4.84 6.91 17.79
C ARG A 43 -5.57 5.71 18.44
N PRO A 44 -4.95 4.52 18.49
CA PRO A 44 -3.65 4.18 17.90
C PRO A 44 -3.72 4.12 16.36
N ALA A 45 -2.64 4.54 15.70
CA ALA A 45 -2.41 4.26 14.29
C ALA A 45 -1.60 2.97 14.18
N ILE A 46 -2.19 1.90 13.66
CA ILE A 46 -1.61 0.56 13.65
C ILE A 46 -1.21 0.20 12.22
N LEU A 47 0.07 -0.11 12.01
CA LEU A 47 0.56 -0.77 10.80
C LEU A 47 0.68 -2.28 11.05
N THR A 48 0.14 -3.08 10.14
CA THR A 48 0.25 -4.53 10.24
C THR A 48 0.16 -5.21 8.88
N PRO A 49 0.80 -6.36 8.66
CA PRO A 49 0.59 -7.14 7.45
C PRO A 49 -0.43 -8.27 7.65
N THR A 50 -1.03 -8.74 6.55
CA THR A 50 -1.72 -10.05 6.51
C THR A 50 -0.83 -11.18 5.98
N THR A 51 0.30 -10.84 5.35
CA THR A 51 1.24 -11.82 4.76
C THR A 51 2.64 -11.69 5.36
N HIS A 52 3.56 -11.08 4.63
CA HIS A 52 4.94 -10.86 5.01
C HIS A 52 5.28 -9.38 4.93
N PHE A 53 5.96 -8.90 5.96
CA PHE A 53 6.37 -7.50 6.10
C PHE A 53 7.80 -7.44 6.59
N PHE A 54 8.46 -6.34 6.33
CA PHE A 54 9.79 -6.09 6.87
C PHE A 54 9.72 -5.11 8.03
N SER A 55 10.55 -5.30 9.05
CA SER A 55 10.62 -4.36 10.18
C SER A 55 10.80 -2.91 9.68
N PRO A 56 10.21 -1.92 10.38
CA PRO A 56 10.47 -0.51 10.10
C PRO A 56 11.97 -0.22 10.12
N GLU A 57 12.42 0.61 9.19
CA GLU A 57 13.78 1.12 9.11
C GLU A 57 13.78 2.65 9.29
N PRO A 58 14.74 3.22 10.04
CA PRO A 58 15.71 2.55 10.90
C PRO A 58 15.08 1.73 12.04
N ALA A 59 15.77 0.65 12.44
CA ALA A 59 15.35 -0.19 13.54
C ALA A 59 15.28 0.64 14.84
N GLY A 60 14.10 0.66 15.49
CA GLY A 60 13.88 1.36 16.76
C GLY A 60 13.13 2.69 16.66
N GLU A 61 12.86 3.22 15.45
CA GLU A 61 12.11 4.48 15.30
C GLU A 61 10.58 4.33 15.45
N ALA A 62 10.05 3.13 15.21
CA ALA A 62 8.63 2.83 15.41
C ALA A 62 8.46 1.66 16.38
N PRO A 63 7.60 1.77 17.42
CA PRO A 63 7.30 0.67 18.32
C PRO A 63 6.82 -0.57 17.56
N LEU A 64 7.58 -1.66 17.68
CA LEU A 64 7.25 -2.98 17.11
C LEU A 64 6.83 -3.94 18.21
N PHE A 65 5.63 -4.52 18.06
CA PHE A 65 5.14 -5.56 18.96
C PHE A 65 4.89 -6.86 18.20
N LEU A 66 5.45 -7.94 18.73
CA LEU A 66 5.22 -9.30 18.25
C LEU A 66 4.33 -10.07 19.23
N GLY A 67 3.30 -10.73 18.71
CA GLY A 67 2.44 -11.59 19.52
C GLY A 67 1.18 -12.01 18.80
N GLU A 68 0.55 -13.06 19.34
CA GLU A 68 -0.78 -13.51 18.90
C GLU A 68 -1.82 -12.41 19.08
N VAL A 69 -2.82 -12.38 18.20
CA VAL A 69 -3.76 -11.26 18.11
C VAL A 69 -4.52 -11.03 19.41
N GLU A 70 -4.85 -12.10 20.14
CA GLU A 70 -5.55 -12.04 21.42
C GLU A 70 -4.74 -11.30 22.50
N ALA A 71 -3.45 -11.60 22.58
CA ALA A 71 -2.56 -10.97 23.56
C ALA A 71 -2.31 -9.49 23.22
N VAL A 72 -2.17 -9.19 21.93
CA VAL A 72 -1.99 -7.81 21.45
C VAL A 72 -3.27 -7.00 21.66
N ASP A 73 -4.43 -7.54 21.30
CA ASP A 73 -5.74 -6.90 21.50
C ASP A 73 -6.01 -6.60 22.98
N ALA A 74 -5.73 -7.54 23.89
CA ALA A 74 -5.83 -7.32 25.33
C ALA A 74 -4.95 -6.14 25.79
N ARG A 75 -3.69 -6.11 25.37
CA ARG A 75 -2.76 -5.01 25.69
C ARG A 75 -3.22 -3.67 25.15
N LEU A 76 -3.75 -3.62 23.92
CA LEU A 76 -4.27 -2.39 23.34
C LEU A 76 -5.48 -1.85 24.10
N ARG A 77 -6.34 -2.73 24.66
CA ARG A 77 -7.49 -2.34 25.48
C ARG A 77 -7.10 -1.81 26.85
N GLU A 78 -6.07 -2.40 27.45
CA GLU A 78 -5.57 -2.00 28.78
C GLU A 78 -4.67 -0.76 28.73
N TYR A 79 -4.23 -0.36 27.54
CA TYR A 79 -3.37 0.80 27.38
C TYR A 79 -4.12 2.12 27.65
N GLY A 80 -3.88 2.69 28.82
CA GLY A 80 -4.41 4.00 29.24
C GLY A 80 -3.45 5.18 29.05
N GLY A 81 -2.28 4.96 28.44
CA GLY A 81 -1.26 5.98 28.25
C GLY A 81 -1.44 6.81 26.96
N GLU A 82 -0.54 7.78 26.75
CA GLU A 82 -0.46 8.50 25.49
C GLU A 82 0.35 7.71 24.46
N TRP A 83 -0.25 7.45 23.29
CA TRP A 83 0.43 6.75 22.21
C TRP A 83 1.64 7.55 21.72
N PRO A 84 2.86 6.97 21.71
CA PRO A 84 4.07 7.69 21.36
C PRO A 84 4.24 7.94 19.84
N GLY A 85 3.41 7.30 19.02
CA GLY A 85 3.47 7.35 17.56
C GLY A 85 2.69 6.19 16.94
N PRO A 86 2.84 5.97 15.62
CA PRO A 86 2.32 4.78 14.96
C PRO A 86 2.96 3.50 15.49
N LEU A 87 2.16 2.43 15.60
CA LEU A 87 2.61 1.13 16.10
C LEU A 87 2.75 0.15 14.92
N THR A 88 3.78 -0.67 14.93
CA THR A 88 3.86 -1.83 14.04
C THR A 88 3.51 -3.09 14.82
N LEU A 89 2.49 -3.82 14.38
CA LEU A 89 2.04 -5.07 14.99
C LEU A 89 2.23 -6.21 14.00
N ALA A 90 2.84 -7.31 14.46
CA ALA A 90 2.94 -8.53 13.68
C ALA A 90 2.84 -9.76 14.59
N ARG A 91 2.49 -10.91 14.00
CA ARG A 91 2.27 -12.13 14.77
C ARG A 91 3.57 -12.72 15.30
N ARG A 92 4.57 -12.84 14.42
CA ARG A 92 5.86 -13.46 14.75
C ARG A 92 6.97 -13.01 13.81
N ARG A 93 8.21 -13.18 14.24
CA ARG A 93 9.38 -13.16 13.34
C ARG A 93 9.40 -14.43 12.49
N THR A 94 9.64 -14.29 11.20
CA THR A 94 9.72 -15.42 10.23
C THR A 94 11.09 -15.55 9.58
N GLY A 95 11.98 -14.57 9.74
CA GLY A 95 13.35 -14.64 9.23
C GLY A 95 13.99 -13.26 9.13
N GLU A 96 14.96 -13.13 8.24
CA GLU A 96 15.60 -11.86 7.88
C GLU A 96 15.92 -11.84 6.39
N SER A 97 16.04 -10.64 5.82
CA SER A 97 16.50 -10.44 4.44
C SER A 97 17.51 -9.30 4.37
N PRO A 98 18.45 -9.30 3.41
CA PRO A 98 19.32 -8.15 3.18
C PRO A 98 18.50 -6.91 2.87
N VAL A 99 18.99 -5.75 3.32
CA VAL A 99 18.46 -4.45 2.94
C VAL A 99 19.10 -4.04 1.59
N PRO A 100 18.32 -3.78 0.54
CA PRO A 100 18.88 -3.37 -0.75
C PRO A 100 19.67 -2.06 -0.63
N GLY A 101 20.91 -2.06 -1.12
CA GLY A 101 21.76 -0.87 -1.14
C GLY A 101 22.58 -0.62 0.13
N THR A 102 22.42 -1.41 1.19
CA THR A 102 23.21 -1.31 2.42
C THR A 102 23.92 -2.63 2.75
N PRO A 103 25.17 -2.82 2.28
CA PRO A 103 25.93 -4.04 2.50
C PRO A 103 26.05 -4.39 3.99
N GLY A 104 25.71 -5.63 4.34
CA GLY A 104 25.79 -6.13 5.73
C GLY A 104 24.56 -5.84 6.58
N GLU A 105 23.65 -4.96 6.14
CA GLU A 105 22.42 -4.68 6.87
C GLU A 105 21.33 -5.71 6.53
N ARG A 106 20.63 -6.16 7.57
CA ARG A 106 19.54 -7.13 7.46
C ARG A 106 18.31 -6.59 8.16
N ARG A 107 17.16 -6.78 7.52
CA ARG A 107 15.85 -6.44 8.07
C ARG A 107 15.09 -7.68 8.49
N MET A 108 14.36 -7.57 9.59
CA MET A 108 13.54 -8.65 10.10
C MET A 108 12.35 -8.89 9.17
N LYS A 109 12.11 -10.15 8.79
CA LYS A 109 10.89 -10.56 8.11
C LYS A 109 9.87 -11.00 9.16
N MET A 110 8.67 -10.46 9.09
CA MET A 110 7.59 -10.69 10.04
C MET A 110 6.40 -11.34 9.36
N GLY A 111 5.75 -12.26 10.07
CA GLY A 111 4.50 -12.88 9.64
C GLY A 111 3.32 -12.08 10.17
N GLY A 112 2.36 -11.81 9.29
CA GLY A 112 1.13 -11.10 9.61
C GLY A 112 0.08 -11.90 10.34
N TYR A 113 -1.02 -11.22 10.64
CA TYR A 113 -2.24 -11.83 11.14
C TYR A 113 -3.07 -12.39 9.98
N ARG A 114 -3.95 -13.34 10.26
CA ARG A 114 -4.94 -13.77 9.27
C ARG A 114 -5.91 -12.62 8.96
N ALA A 115 -6.48 -12.62 7.76
CA ALA A 115 -7.38 -11.56 7.30
C ALA A 115 -8.59 -11.35 8.23
N ASP A 116 -9.11 -12.43 8.83
CA ASP A 116 -10.23 -12.43 9.78
C ASP A 116 -9.84 -11.94 11.19
N GLU A 117 -8.56 -12.00 11.54
CA GLU A 117 -8.06 -11.53 12.83
C GLU A 117 -7.89 -10.00 12.89
N ILE A 118 -7.69 -9.34 11.74
CA ILE A 118 -7.40 -7.90 11.65
C ILE A 118 -8.50 -7.04 12.28
N GLU A 119 -9.76 -7.46 12.21
CA GLU A 119 -10.90 -6.75 12.81
C GLU A 119 -10.72 -6.57 14.32
N ARG A 120 -10.03 -7.49 15.00
CA ARG A 120 -9.74 -7.38 16.44
C ARG A 120 -8.85 -6.18 16.77
N LEU A 121 -8.07 -5.68 15.82
CA LEU A 121 -7.19 -4.52 16.01
C LEU A 121 -7.93 -3.19 15.83
N ARG A 122 -9.17 -3.19 15.32
CA ARG A 122 -9.97 -1.97 15.12
C ARG A 122 -10.28 -1.28 16.46
N ARG A 123 -10.03 0.03 16.55
CA ARG A 123 -10.32 0.87 17.72
C ARG A 123 -11.11 2.11 17.30
N PRO A 124 -12.17 2.54 18.02
CA PRO A 124 -13.01 3.67 17.59
C PRO A 124 -12.26 4.97 17.31
N GLY A 125 -11.21 5.27 18.08
CA GLY A 125 -10.38 6.46 17.88
C GLY A 125 -9.15 6.24 16.98
N GLY A 126 -8.86 4.99 16.59
CA GLY A 126 -7.64 4.62 15.88
C GLY A 126 -7.86 4.30 14.40
N VAL A 127 -6.81 3.85 13.73
CA VAL A 127 -6.88 3.32 12.35
C VAL A 127 -6.00 2.09 12.22
N VAL A 128 -6.40 1.14 11.38
CA VAL A 128 -5.60 -0.04 11.06
C VAL A 128 -5.20 0.04 9.59
N LEU A 129 -3.89 0.08 9.34
CA LEU A 129 -3.25 0.20 8.04
C LEU A 129 -2.58 -1.12 7.70
N VAL A 130 -3.12 -1.81 6.70
CA VAL A 130 -2.81 -3.20 6.39
C VAL A 130 -1.98 -3.30 5.11
N GLU A 131 -0.82 -3.95 5.17
CA GLU A 131 -0.12 -4.39 3.96
C GLU A 131 -0.62 -5.79 3.56
N ALA A 132 -1.36 -5.86 2.45
CA ALA A 132 -2.12 -7.05 2.06
C ALA A 132 -1.35 -8.04 1.18
N ASP A 133 -0.17 -7.65 0.67
CA ASP A 133 0.68 -8.50 -0.17
C ASP A 133 2.15 -8.05 -0.18
N GLY A 134 3.04 -8.96 -0.60
CA GLY A 134 4.47 -8.66 -0.80
C GLY A 134 4.80 -8.35 -2.26
N ALA A 135 5.62 -7.31 -2.51
CA ALA A 135 6.07 -6.93 -3.86
C ALA A 135 7.60 -6.94 -4.06
N ARG A 136 8.37 -7.38 -3.05
CA ARG A 136 9.85 -7.35 -3.03
C ARG A 136 10.48 -5.97 -3.29
N GLY A 137 9.71 -4.89 -3.13
CA GLY A 137 10.16 -3.52 -3.42
C GLY A 137 10.09 -3.12 -4.89
N LEU A 138 9.58 -4.00 -5.77
CA LEU A 138 9.41 -3.69 -7.19
C LEU A 138 8.30 -2.66 -7.41
N PRO A 139 8.41 -1.82 -8.46
CA PRO A 139 7.50 -0.71 -8.70
C PRO A 139 6.09 -1.18 -9.10
N ILE A 140 5.97 -2.32 -9.78
CA ILE A 140 4.69 -2.90 -10.19
C ILE A 140 4.66 -4.41 -9.87
N LYS A 141 3.46 -4.92 -9.65
CA LYS A 141 3.20 -6.31 -9.27
C LYS A 141 1.86 -6.76 -9.83
N ALA A 142 1.80 -8.00 -10.31
CA ALA A 142 0.54 -8.70 -10.48
C ALA A 142 0.21 -9.57 -9.25
N PRO A 143 -1.06 -9.60 -8.79
CA PRO A 143 -1.50 -10.51 -7.74
C PRO A 143 -1.26 -11.98 -8.11
N GLY A 144 -1.05 -12.81 -7.08
CA GLY A 144 -0.89 -14.25 -7.23
C GLY A 144 -2.20 -14.97 -6.91
N PRO A 145 -2.22 -16.30 -6.94
CA PRO A 145 -3.42 -17.08 -6.64
C PRO A 145 -4.02 -16.79 -5.25
N ASP A 146 -3.15 -16.55 -4.25
CA ASP A 146 -3.54 -16.31 -2.85
C ASP A 146 -3.40 -14.85 -2.42
N GLU A 147 -3.20 -13.93 -3.37
CA GLU A 147 -3.00 -12.49 -3.09
C GLU A 147 -3.94 -11.62 -3.94
N PRO A 148 -4.26 -10.40 -3.47
CA PRO A 148 -3.91 -9.86 -2.16
C PRO A 148 -4.79 -10.45 -1.03
N VAL A 149 -4.25 -10.52 0.18
CA VAL A 149 -4.97 -11.02 1.36
C VAL A 149 -5.65 -9.83 2.05
N ILE A 150 -6.74 -9.35 1.46
CA ILE A 150 -7.51 -8.20 1.96
C ILE A 150 -8.42 -8.63 3.13
N PRO A 151 -8.41 -7.91 4.27
CA PRO A 151 -9.35 -8.15 5.36
C PRO A 151 -10.81 -7.95 4.93
N PRO A 152 -11.76 -8.83 5.34
CA PRO A 152 -13.17 -8.66 5.01
C PRO A 152 -13.78 -7.34 5.54
N GLY A 153 -13.25 -6.82 6.65
CA GLY A 153 -13.66 -5.56 7.27
C GLY A 153 -12.96 -4.31 6.71
N ALA A 154 -12.18 -4.41 5.63
CA ALA A 154 -11.53 -3.24 5.05
C ALA A 154 -12.58 -2.22 4.55
N ASP A 155 -12.46 -0.97 5.02
CA ASP A 155 -13.30 0.16 4.61
C ASP A 155 -12.71 0.86 3.37
N ILE A 156 -11.38 0.84 3.24
CA ILE A 156 -10.65 1.41 2.11
C ILE A 156 -9.63 0.39 1.60
N VAL A 157 -9.55 0.23 0.28
CA VAL A 157 -8.51 -0.57 -0.38
C VAL A 157 -7.69 0.33 -1.29
N LEU A 158 -6.39 0.38 -1.06
CA LEU A 158 -5.42 1.05 -1.93
C LEU A 158 -4.82 0.03 -2.91
N GLY A 159 -5.01 0.27 -4.20
CA GLY A 159 -4.20 -0.37 -5.24
C GLY A 159 -2.99 0.52 -5.49
N VAL A 160 -1.78 0.06 -5.19
CA VAL A 160 -0.56 0.87 -5.27
C VAL A 160 0.30 0.42 -6.45
N VAL A 161 0.74 1.39 -7.25
CA VAL A 161 1.70 1.20 -8.33
C VAL A 161 2.73 2.33 -8.27
N GLY A 162 4.00 2.01 -8.43
CA GLY A 162 5.07 3.00 -8.54
C GLY A 162 5.16 3.51 -9.98
N LEU A 163 5.12 4.82 -10.18
CA LEU A 163 5.25 5.44 -11.49
C LEU A 163 6.65 5.29 -12.08
N ASP A 164 7.64 4.90 -11.27
CA ASP A 164 8.96 4.45 -11.76
C ASP A 164 8.91 3.08 -12.46
N ALA A 165 7.74 2.45 -12.61
CA ALA A 165 7.53 1.33 -13.54
C ALA A 165 7.39 1.80 -15.00
N LEU A 166 6.94 3.04 -15.25
CA LEU A 166 6.69 3.52 -16.61
C LEU A 166 7.95 3.47 -17.47
N GLY A 167 7.81 2.92 -18.68
CA GLY A 167 8.92 2.69 -19.61
C GLY A 167 9.82 1.50 -19.25
N GLY A 168 9.71 0.95 -18.04
CA GLY A 168 10.43 -0.25 -17.62
C GLY A 168 9.87 -1.52 -18.28
N PRO A 169 10.70 -2.51 -18.61
CA PRO A 169 10.24 -3.74 -19.26
C PRO A 169 9.44 -4.63 -18.31
N ILE A 170 8.50 -5.42 -18.84
CA ILE A 170 7.86 -6.51 -18.09
C ILE A 170 8.83 -7.69 -17.99
N ASP A 171 9.64 -7.70 -16.92
CA ASP A 171 10.57 -8.77 -16.57
C ASP A 171 10.69 -8.93 -15.03
N GLU A 172 11.47 -9.91 -14.57
CA GLU A 172 11.64 -10.19 -13.14
C GLU A 172 12.39 -9.09 -12.37
N ALA A 173 13.16 -8.24 -13.07
CA ALA A 173 13.93 -7.18 -12.45
C ALA A 173 13.08 -5.93 -12.18
N HIS A 174 11.99 -5.73 -12.93
CA HIS A 174 11.17 -4.52 -12.87
C HIS A 174 9.71 -4.80 -12.45
N ALA A 175 9.21 -6.02 -12.62
CA ALA A 175 7.84 -6.39 -12.26
C ALA A 175 7.82 -7.65 -11.40
N PHE A 176 7.01 -7.63 -10.33
CA PHE A 176 6.81 -8.85 -9.54
C PHE A 176 5.74 -9.72 -10.21
N ARG A 177 6.16 -10.92 -10.65
CA ARG A 177 5.37 -11.88 -11.46
C ARG A 177 5.06 -11.34 -12.88
N PRO A 178 6.09 -11.11 -13.70
CA PRO A 178 5.94 -10.50 -15.01
C PRO A 178 5.03 -11.30 -15.95
N GLU A 179 4.98 -12.63 -15.83
CA GLU A 179 4.12 -13.49 -16.65
C GLU A 179 2.63 -13.23 -16.37
N ILE A 180 2.27 -13.09 -15.09
CA ILE A 180 0.89 -12.75 -14.71
C ILE A 180 0.60 -11.32 -15.14
N LEU A 181 1.52 -10.37 -14.92
CA LEU A 181 1.36 -8.98 -15.35
C LEU A 181 1.12 -8.88 -16.87
N SER A 182 1.90 -9.61 -17.66
CA SER A 182 1.75 -9.73 -19.11
C SER A 182 0.35 -10.23 -19.47
N SER A 183 -0.12 -11.31 -18.83
CA SER A 183 -1.45 -11.86 -19.06
C SER A 183 -2.58 -10.88 -18.69
N LEU A 184 -2.46 -10.14 -17.59
CA LEU A 184 -3.52 -9.23 -17.12
C LEU A 184 -3.58 -7.93 -17.94
N THR A 185 -2.46 -7.49 -18.49
CA THR A 185 -2.35 -6.22 -19.22
C THR A 185 -2.41 -6.39 -20.73
N GLY A 186 -2.17 -7.61 -21.24
CA GLY A 186 -2.07 -7.90 -22.66
C GLY A 186 -0.72 -7.50 -23.29
N LEU A 187 0.21 -6.94 -22.52
CA LEU A 187 1.54 -6.60 -22.98
C LEU A 187 2.46 -7.83 -22.98
N PRO A 188 3.27 -8.09 -24.01
CA PRO A 188 4.21 -9.21 -23.99
C PRO A 188 5.35 -8.98 -23.00
N LEU A 189 5.99 -10.05 -22.55
CA LEU A 189 7.22 -9.96 -21.74
C LEU A 189 8.28 -9.11 -22.45
N GLY A 190 8.99 -8.28 -21.67
CA GLY A 190 9.96 -7.32 -22.17
C GLY A 190 9.38 -6.02 -22.76
N ALA A 191 8.07 -5.95 -23.01
CA ALA A 191 7.44 -4.70 -23.44
C ALA A 191 7.50 -3.65 -22.31
N PRO A 192 7.60 -2.35 -22.66
CA PRO A 192 7.58 -1.29 -21.68
C PRO A 192 6.20 -1.19 -21.02
N VAL A 193 6.17 -1.05 -19.70
CA VAL A 193 4.94 -0.72 -18.96
C VAL A 193 4.54 0.70 -19.32
N ASP A 194 3.33 0.88 -19.85
CA ASP A 194 2.74 2.18 -20.15
C ASP A 194 1.59 2.52 -19.18
N ALA A 195 1.03 3.72 -19.33
CA ALA A 195 -0.08 4.17 -18.50
C ALA A 195 -1.33 3.27 -18.67
N ALA A 196 -1.54 2.74 -19.88
CA ALA A 196 -2.66 1.86 -20.15
C ALA A 196 -2.53 0.52 -19.39
N ALA A 197 -1.32 -0.04 -19.31
CA ALA A 197 -1.05 -1.26 -18.55
C ALA A 197 -1.33 -1.09 -17.05
N ILE A 198 -1.00 0.07 -16.47
CA ILE A 198 -1.35 0.39 -15.07
C ILE A 198 -2.88 0.45 -14.91
N GLY A 199 -3.57 1.13 -15.84
CA GLY A 199 -5.03 1.18 -15.87
C GLY A 199 -5.67 -0.21 -15.98
N CYS A 200 -5.19 -1.04 -16.91
CA CYS A 200 -5.65 -2.42 -17.11
C CYS A 200 -5.42 -3.29 -15.86
N LEU A 201 -4.24 -3.22 -15.24
CA LEU A 201 -3.93 -3.96 -14.02
C LEU A 201 -4.86 -3.56 -12.86
N ALA A 202 -5.19 -2.27 -12.74
CA ALA A 202 -6.13 -1.80 -11.73
C ALA A 202 -7.58 -2.21 -12.05
N ALA A 203 -7.96 -2.18 -13.33
CA ALA A 203 -9.31 -2.49 -13.79
C ALA A 203 -9.63 -3.99 -13.82
N HIS A 204 -8.61 -4.84 -13.93
CA HIS A 204 -8.79 -6.28 -14.09
C HIS A 204 -9.38 -6.93 -12.82
N PRO A 205 -10.36 -7.86 -12.91
CA PRO A 205 -10.94 -8.55 -11.75
C PRO A 205 -9.91 -9.29 -10.88
N GLU A 206 -8.91 -9.89 -11.50
CA GLU A 206 -7.75 -10.53 -10.86
C GLU A 206 -6.58 -9.55 -10.56
N GLY A 207 -6.84 -8.25 -10.68
CA GLY A 207 -5.86 -7.17 -10.54
C GLY A 207 -5.78 -6.59 -9.11
N LEU A 208 -5.40 -5.30 -9.01
CA LEU A 208 -5.05 -4.66 -7.72
C LEU A 208 -6.15 -4.73 -6.65
N PHE A 209 -7.41 -4.69 -7.06
CA PHE A 209 -8.57 -4.69 -6.16
C PHE A 209 -9.21 -6.08 -6.00
N ARG A 210 -8.55 -7.14 -6.45
CA ARG A 210 -9.01 -8.51 -6.25
C ARG A 210 -9.27 -8.77 -4.77
N GLY A 211 -10.47 -9.27 -4.45
CA GLY A 211 -10.86 -9.57 -3.07
C GLY A 211 -11.25 -8.35 -2.21
N ALA A 212 -11.28 -7.13 -2.79
CA ALA A 212 -11.77 -5.96 -2.07
C ALA A 212 -13.26 -6.11 -1.72
N PRO A 213 -13.68 -5.83 -0.46
CA PRO A 213 -15.09 -5.82 -0.09
C PRO A 213 -15.90 -4.90 -1.00
N LYS A 214 -17.16 -5.25 -1.30
CA LYS A 214 -18.03 -4.43 -2.15
C LYS A 214 -18.35 -3.06 -1.54
N SER A 215 -18.34 -2.97 -0.21
CA SER A 215 -18.54 -1.73 0.54
C SER A 215 -17.26 -0.89 0.67
N ALA A 216 -16.10 -1.46 0.34
CA ALA A 216 -14.83 -0.76 0.50
C ALA A 216 -14.66 0.27 -0.62
N ARG A 217 -14.24 1.48 -0.24
CA ARG A 217 -13.78 2.47 -1.20
C ARG A 217 -12.45 2.04 -1.78
N ARG A 218 -12.32 2.05 -3.10
CA ARG A 218 -11.12 1.60 -3.82
C ARG A 218 -10.41 2.82 -4.40
N VAL A 219 -9.15 3.01 -3.99
CA VAL A 219 -8.34 4.15 -4.44
C VAL A 219 -7.10 3.62 -5.13
N LEU A 220 -6.87 4.03 -6.37
CA LEU A 220 -5.65 3.77 -7.10
C LEU A 220 -4.62 4.83 -6.71
N ILE A 221 -3.50 4.39 -6.15
CA ILE A 221 -2.36 5.23 -5.79
C ILE A 221 -1.23 4.98 -6.78
N CYS A 222 -0.95 5.99 -7.60
CA CYS A 222 0.22 6.07 -8.44
C CYS A 222 1.34 6.77 -7.66
N ASN A 223 2.12 5.99 -6.92
CA ASN A 223 3.18 6.48 -6.03
C ASN A 223 4.46 6.81 -6.79
N LYS A 224 5.39 7.49 -6.11
CA LYS A 224 6.68 7.95 -6.64
C LYS A 224 6.53 8.90 -7.83
N SER A 225 5.55 9.81 -7.76
CA SER A 225 5.33 10.82 -8.79
C SER A 225 6.49 11.81 -8.96
N ASP A 226 7.40 11.85 -7.99
CA ASP A 226 8.68 12.58 -8.05
C ASP A 226 9.74 11.91 -8.94
N ARG A 227 9.52 10.66 -9.36
CA ARG A 227 10.46 9.87 -10.19
C ARG A 227 10.08 9.79 -11.66
N ILE A 228 8.97 10.41 -12.04
CA ILE A 228 8.54 10.53 -13.42
C ILE A 228 9.53 11.43 -14.17
N GLY A 229 9.92 11.06 -15.40
CA GLY A 229 10.83 11.87 -16.20
C GLY A 229 10.27 13.28 -16.47
N ARG A 230 11.13 14.30 -16.49
CA ARG A 230 10.73 15.72 -16.70
C ARG A 230 9.95 15.97 -18.01
N MET A 231 10.09 15.10 -18.99
CA MET A 231 9.43 15.19 -20.30
C MET A 231 8.06 14.53 -20.34
N GLU A 232 7.73 13.72 -19.33
CA GLU A 232 6.42 13.08 -19.23
C GLU A 232 5.40 14.06 -18.66
N LYS A 233 4.16 13.96 -19.12
CA LYS A 233 3.05 14.82 -18.69
C LYS A 233 2.19 14.06 -17.67
N PRO A 234 2.30 14.34 -16.36
CA PRO A 234 1.54 13.64 -15.32
C PRO A 234 0.03 13.65 -15.58
N GLU A 235 -0.48 14.73 -16.18
CA GLU A 235 -1.89 14.89 -16.51
C GLU A 235 -2.33 13.91 -17.59
N GLN A 236 -1.50 13.71 -18.62
CA GLN A 236 -1.77 12.75 -19.69
C GLN A 236 -1.67 11.31 -19.19
N ILE A 237 -0.67 10.99 -18.38
CA ILE A 237 -0.52 9.67 -17.75
C ILE A 237 -1.76 9.35 -16.94
N GLY A 238 -2.15 10.26 -16.05
CA GLY A 238 -3.28 10.01 -15.18
C GLY A 238 -4.63 10.04 -15.89
N TYR A 239 -4.79 10.81 -16.97
CA TYR A 239 -5.96 10.72 -17.85
C TYR A 239 -6.12 9.30 -18.42
N ILE A 240 -5.05 8.74 -19.01
CA ILE A 240 -5.08 7.39 -19.59
C ILE A 240 -5.42 6.33 -18.53
N ILE A 241 -4.81 6.43 -17.34
CA ILE A 241 -5.09 5.50 -16.23
C ILE A 241 -6.55 5.63 -15.78
N ALA A 242 -7.05 6.86 -15.60
CA ALA A 242 -8.39 7.12 -15.11
C ALA A 242 -9.48 6.64 -16.10
N GLU A 243 -9.27 6.83 -17.40
CA GLU A 243 -10.19 6.36 -18.45
C GLU A 243 -10.41 4.84 -18.41
N ILE A 244 -9.45 4.08 -17.88
CA ILE A 244 -9.53 2.62 -17.75
C ILE A 244 -10.00 2.20 -16.35
N ALA A 245 -9.29 2.66 -15.31
CA ALA A 245 -9.50 2.18 -13.93
C ALA A 245 -10.68 2.85 -13.22
N CYS A 246 -10.99 4.10 -13.57
CA CYS A 246 -12.03 4.94 -12.95
C CYS A 246 -13.22 5.19 -13.89
N ALA A 247 -13.34 4.42 -14.98
CA ALA A 247 -14.51 4.46 -15.86
C ALA A 247 -15.81 4.24 -15.06
N PRO A 248 -17.01 4.57 -15.60
CA PRO A 248 -18.28 4.41 -14.88
C PRO A 248 -18.58 2.99 -14.31
N ASN A 249 -17.91 1.96 -14.82
CA ASN A 249 -17.95 0.58 -14.31
C ASN A 249 -16.57 0.04 -13.89
N GLY A 250 -15.57 0.92 -13.83
CA GLY A 250 -14.22 0.61 -13.37
C GLY A 250 -14.22 0.35 -11.86
N PRO A 251 -13.27 -0.45 -11.35
CA PRO A 251 -13.25 -0.82 -9.96
C PRO A 251 -12.73 0.28 -9.03
N ALA A 252 -12.05 1.32 -9.53
CA ALA A 252 -11.48 2.38 -8.69
C ALA A 252 -12.41 3.60 -8.60
N ASP A 253 -12.64 4.10 -7.38
CA ASP A 253 -13.45 5.29 -7.12
C ASP A 253 -12.64 6.59 -7.24
N LEU A 254 -11.31 6.49 -7.14
CA LEU A 254 -10.41 7.64 -7.11
C LEU A 254 -9.01 7.24 -7.57
N LEU A 255 -8.36 8.12 -8.32
CA LEU A 255 -6.95 8.05 -8.68
C LEU A 255 -6.19 9.21 -8.02
N LEU A 256 -5.10 8.91 -7.32
CA LEU A 256 -4.19 9.90 -6.73
C LEU A 256 -2.74 9.62 -7.10
N PHE A 257 -1.98 10.69 -7.30
CA PHE A 257 -0.53 10.64 -7.43
C PHE A 257 0.10 10.95 -6.07
N THR A 258 1.09 10.18 -5.66
CA THR A 258 1.77 10.41 -4.38
C THR A 258 3.29 10.40 -4.52
N ALA A 259 3.96 11.15 -3.66
CA ALA A 259 5.41 11.10 -3.48
C ALA A 259 5.75 11.07 -2.00
N CYS A 260 6.50 10.04 -1.57
CA CYS A 260 7.01 9.92 -0.20
C CYS A 260 8.38 10.61 -0.13
N LEU A 261 8.40 11.90 0.21
CA LEU A 261 9.63 12.70 0.28
C LEU A 261 10.13 12.80 1.72
N PRO A 262 11.42 13.14 1.95
CA PRO A 262 11.91 13.47 3.29
C PRO A 262 11.15 14.61 3.97
N SER A 263 10.56 15.52 3.17
CA SER A 263 9.71 16.62 3.65
C SER A 263 8.25 16.21 3.96
N GLY A 264 7.93 14.92 3.85
CA GLY A 264 6.61 14.37 4.06
C GLY A 264 5.93 13.88 2.79
N LEU A 265 4.74 13.31 2.97
CA LEU A 265 3.90 12.80 1.89
C LEU A 265 3.30 13.94 1.08
N ARG A 266 3.43 13.86 -0.25
CA ARG A 266 2.76 14.76 -1.19
C ARG A 266 1.66 14.01 -1.92
N VAL A 267 0.53 14.67 -2.12
CA VAL A 267 -0.63 14.14 -2.83
C VAL A 267 -0.99 15.08 -3.97
N GLY A 268 -1.21 14.52 -5.14
CA GLY A 268 -1.68 15.22 -6.33
C GLY A 268 -2.89 14.50 -6.92
N ARG A 269 -3.79 15.26 -7.54
CA ARG A 269 -4.72 14.68 -8.49
C ARG A 269 -4.10 14.79 -9.88
N PRO A 270 -4.19 13.75 -10.71
CA PRO A 270 -3.69 13.81 -12.08
C PRO A 270 -4.56 14.64 -13.03
N VAL A 271 -5.69 15.18 -12.56
CA VAL A 271 -6.61 15.95 -13.40
C VAL A 271 -6.13 17.42 -13.43
N PRO A 272 -6.18 18.11 -14.59
CA PRO A 272 -5.88 19.54 -14.69
C PRO A 272 -6.71 20.42 -13.75
#